data_AF-A0A6B0XK32-F1
#
_entry.id   AF-A0A6B0XK32-F1
#
_cell.length_a   1.000
_cell.length_b   1.000
_cell.length_c   1.000
_cell.angle_alpha   90.00
_cell.angle_beta   90.00
_cell.angle_gamma   90.00
#
_symmetry.space_group_name_H-M   'P 1'
#
loop_
_entity.id
_entity.type
_entity.pdbx_description
1 polymer ?
#
loop_
_entity_poly.entity_id
_entity_poly.type
_entity_poly.pdbx_seq_one_letter_code
_entity_poly.pdbx_strand_id
1 'polypeptide(L)'
;MDDLLRACERLWPQGVSIFLSHQARFRNPLSPVDREALADSEAARDTAVVAVVAEDLPERLDRLERGTYFPVPLARAVAGGRAFDDALMSFHYPPIVVDADRRWSWKGQSVAERIRRFFVQHIGYDPALGVWFVEYRVNDGWWDKCYLDCATTPLVAVQLREGTEDEGGRVVADLNNRLTDTLDPDSLRLDEQERLFATSADHGLVEIADAPRFTLLRTVSEDCRTVEFAGARRTLSWPDG
;
A
#
# COMPACT_ATOMS: atom_id res chain seq x y z
N MET A 1 22.78 3.40 8.70
CA MET A 1 21.69 2.85 7.85
C MET A 1 21.34 1.44 8.28
N ASP A 2 22.31 0.54 8.47
CA ASP A 2 22.04 -0.86 8.82
C ASP A 2 21.25 -1.04 10.13
N ASP A 3 21.59 -0.29 11.18
CA ASP A 3 20.86 -0.35 12.45
C ASP A 3 19.41 0.14 12.31
N LEU A 4 19.22 1.24 11.57
CA LEU A 4 17.90 1.77 11.23
C LEU A 4 17.08 0.73 10.47
N LEU A 5 17.69 0.06 9.47
CA LEU A 5 17.00 -0.93 8.66
C LEU A 5 16.57 -2.13 9.50
N ARG A 6 17.50 -2.70 10.30
CA ARG A 6 17.21 -3.83 11.19
C ARG A 6 16.11 -3.51 12.19
N ALA A 7 16.12 -2.28 12.71
CA ALA A 7 15.07 -1.81 13.61
C ALA A 7 13.71 -1.72 12.90
N CYS A 8 13.65 -1.11 11.70
CA CYS A 8 12.43 -1.08 10.90
C CYS A 8 11.91 -2.49 10.58
N GLU A 9 12.78 -3.45 10.27
CA GLU A 9 12.39 -4.86 10.01
C GLU A 9 11.74 -5.51 11.23
N ARG A 10 12.17 -5.16 12.44
CA ARG A 10 11.57 -5.63 13.69
C ARG A 10 10.21 -4.98 13.97
N LEU A 11 10.04 -3.71 13.61
CA LEU A 11 8.82 -2.94 13.84
C LEU A 11 7.70 -3.30 12.83
N TRP A 12 8.08 -3.58 11.58
CA TRP A 12 7.14 -3.78 10.47
C TRP A 12 6.07 -4.87 10.70
N PRO A 13 6.41 -6.08 11.19
CA PRO A 13 5.40 -7.12 11.45
C PRO A 13 4.35 -6.73 12.48
N GLN A 14 4.63 -5.73 13.34
CA GLN A 14 3.66 -5.19 14.31
C GLN A 14 2.76 -4.10 13.71
N GLY A 15 2.89 -3.80 12.41
CA GLY A 15 2.18 -2.72 11.74
C GLY A 15 2.72 -1.33 12.10
N VAL A 16 3.96 -1.25 12.57
CA VAL A 16 4.66 0.00 12.87
C VAL A 16 5.59 0.33 11.70
N SER A 17 5.30 1.41 10.99
CA SER A 17 6.13 1.90 9.88
C SER A 17 6.88 3.17 10.26
N ILE A 18 8.05 3.36 9.64
CA ILE A 18 8.92 4.53 9.88
C ILE A 18 9.03 5.32 8.61
N PHE A 19 8.71 6.62 8.67
CA PHE A 19 8.98 7.55 7.57
C PHE A 19 10.03 8.58 7.95
N LEU A 20 11.05 8.68 7.11
CA LEU A 20 12.02 9.77 7.12
C LEU A 20 11.64 10.79 6.04
N SER A 21 11.62 12.06 6.39
CA SER A 21 11.49 13.14 5.40
C SER A 21 12.82 13.35 4.70
N HIS A 22 12.86 13.19 3.38
CA HIS A 22 14.02 13.48 2.54
C HIS A 22 13.56 14.04 1.19
N GLN A 23 14.18 15.15 0.76
CA GLN A 23 13.84 15.83 -0.50
C GLN A 23 12.33 16.07 -0.67
N ALA A 24 11.70 16.67 0.34
CA ALA A 24 10.26 16.99 0.35
C ALA A 24 9.30 15.78 0.28
N ARG A 25 9.80 14.55 0.47
CA ARG A 25 8.99 13.32 0.45
C ARG A 25 9.21 12.49 1.71
N PHE A 26 8.19 11.76 2.11
CA PHE A 26 8.31 10.74 3.14
C PHE A 26 8.76 9.41 2.53
N ARG A 27 9.83 8.85 3.10
CA ARG A 27 10.54 7.69 2.58
C ARG A 27 10.57 6.60 3.65
N ASN A 28 10.22 5.38 3.26
CA ASN A 28 10.32 4.21 4.14
C ASN A 28 11.68 3.51 3.94
N PRO A 29 12.53 3.38 4.98
CA PRO A 29 13.81 2.67 4.86
C PRO A 29 13.68 1.21 4.39
N LEU A 30 12.53 0.56 4.60
CA LEU A 30 12.32 -0.83 4.17
C LEU A 30 12.09 -0.96 2.67
N SER A 31 11.52 0.05 2.02
CA SER A 31 11.29 0.04 0.58
C SER A 31 12.62 0.23 -0.16
N PRO A 32 13.03 -0.66 -1.09
CA PRO A 32 14.30 -0.55 -1.80
C PRO A 32 14.48 0.79 -2.54
N VAL A 33 13.41 1.27 -3.19
CA VAL A 33 13.41 2.55 -3.93
C VAL A 33 13.59 3.73 -2.98
N ASP A 34 12.86 3.76 -1.86
CA ASP A 34 12.99 4.82 -0.87
C ASP A 34 14.34 4.74 -0.13
N ARG A 35 14.88 3.54 0.07
CA ARG A 35 16.18 3.30 0.71
C ARG A 35 17.33 3.86 -0.12
N GLU A 36 17.29 3.65 -1.44
CA GLU A 36 18.27 4.25 -2.36
C GLU A 36 18.22 5.77 -2.26
N ALA A 37 17.01 6.36 -2.28
CA ALA A 37 16.84 7.80 -2.10
C ALA A 37 17.33 8.31 -0.74
N LEU A 38 17.31 7.47 0.30
CA LEU A 38 17.78 7.80 1.65
C LEU A 38 19.29 7.61 1.85
N ALA A 39 20.04 7.16 0.85
CA ALA A 39 21.47 6.86 0.99
C ALA A 39 22.28 8.05 1.56
N ASP A 40 21.95 9.27 1.14
CA ASP A 40 22.57 10.53 1.59
C ASP A 40 21.71 11.35 2.55
N SER A 41 20.69 10.74 3.15
CA SER A 41 19.86 11.41 4.14
C SER A 41 20.62 11.66 5.45
N GLU A 42 20.78 12.93 5.83
CA GLU A 42 21.31 13.31 7.15
C GLU A 42 20.46 12.71 8.29
N ALA A 43 19.14 12.71 8.14
CA ALA A 43 18.23 12.11 9.11
C ALA A 43 18.46 10.61 9.31
N ALA A 44 18.89 9.89 8.26
CA ALA A 44 19.19 8.46 8.37
C ALA A 44 20.57 8.18 9.00
N ARG A 45 21.41 9.22 9.17
CA ARG A 45 22.75 9.16 9.78
C ARG A 45 22.78 9.83 11.17
N ASP A 46 21.76 10.59 11.53
CA ASP A 46 21.61 11.25 12.82
C ASP A 46 21.44 10.21 13.94
N THR A 47 22.37 10.21 14.89
CA THR A 47 22.41 9.23 15.99
C THR A 47 21.18 9.31 16.90
N ALA A 48 20.60 10.49 17.10
CA ALA A 48 19.39 10.64 17.90
C ALA A 48 18.17 10.05 17.16
N VAL A 49 18.08 10.25 15.84
CA VAL A 49 17.02 9.64 15.03
C VAL A 49 17.16 8.13 14.98
N VAL A 50 18.38 7.62 14.85
CA VAL A 50 18.65 6.18 14.87
C VAL A 50 18.30 5.58 16.23
N ALA A 51 18.66 6.23 17.34
CA ALA A 51 18.32 5.77 18.70
C ALA A 51 16.80 5.67 18.90
N VAL A 52 16.03 6.67 18.43
CA VAL A 52 14.56 6.62 18.48
C VAL A 52 14.01 5.35 17.82
N VAL A 53 14.53 4.99 16.64
CA VAL A 53 14.01 3.85 15.88
C VAL A 53 14.57 2.51 16.39
N ALA A 54 15.84 2.45 16.76
CA ALA A 54 16.53 1.21 17.12
C ALA A 54 16.38 0.83 18.60
N GLU A 55 16.09 1.78 19.48
CA GLU A 55 16.04 1.60 20.93
C GLU A 55 14.67 2.01 21.47
N ASP A 56 14.31 3.30 21.37
CA ASP A 56 13.15 3.83 22.08
C ASP A 56 11.80 3.24 21.60
N LEU A 57 11.58 3.13 20.28
CA LEU A 57 10.37 2.54 19.74
C LEU A 57 10.26 1.03 20.06
N PRO A 58 11.30 0.20 19.83
CA PRO A 58 11.27 -1.22 20.21
C PRO A 58 11.04 -1.51 21.69
N GLU A 59 11.51 -0.66 22.60
CA GLU A 59 11.22 -0.79 24.05
C GLU A 59 9.73 -0.64 24.39
N ARG A 60 8.96 -0.06 23.48
CA ARG A 60 7.55 0.33 23.66
C ARG A 60 6.63 -0.47 22.74
N LEU A 61 7.15 -1.51 22.10
CA LEU A 61 6.48 -2.20 21.00
C LEU A 61 5.09 -2.72 21.36
N ASP A 62 4.91 -3.15 22.61
CA ASP A 62 3.66 -3.66 23.18
C ASP A 62 2.56 -2.58 23.31
N ARG A 63 2.94 -1.30 23.32
CA ARG A 63 2.05 -0.15 23.47
C ARG A 63 2.01 0.75 22.23
N LEU A 64 2.74 0.41 21.17
CA LEU A 64 2.67 1.15 19.90
C LEU A 64 1.37 0.82 19.17
N GLU A 65 0.68 1.86 18.72
CA GLU A 65 -0.43 1.69 17.80
C GLU A 65 0.09 1.40 16.39
N ARG A 66 -0.68 0.67 15.61
CA ARG A 66 -0.39 0.49 14.17
C ARG A 66 -0.39 1.85 13.48
N GLY A 67 0.51 2.03 12.53
CA GLY A 67 0.62 3.23 11.72
C GLY A 67 2.06 3.71 11.56
N THR A 68 2.16 4.95 11.09
CA THR A 68 3.42 5.56 10.70
C THR A 68 3.95 6.47 11.81
N TYR A 69 5.23 6.30 12.15
CA TYR A 69 5.96 7.14 13.09
C TYR A 69 7.03 7.97 12.37
N PHE A 70 7.22 9.20 12.87
CA PHE A 70 8.18 10.16 12.31
C PHE A 70 9.29 10.44 13.33
N PRO A 71 10.42 9.72 13.26
CA PRO A 71 11.46 9.78 14.29
C PRO A 71 12.23 11.10 14.29
N VAL A 72 12.32 11.81 13.17
CA VAL A 72 13.01 13.12 13.09
C VAL A 72 12.37 14.17 14.00
N PRO A 73 11.08 14.51 13.87
CA PRO A 73 10.44 15.44 14.78
C PRO A 73 10.35 14.90 16.22
N LEU A 74 10.27 13.59 16.41
CA LEU A 74 10.28 12.97 17.74
C LEU A 74 11.62 13.18 18.47
N ALA A 75 12.74 12.89 17.81
CA ALA A 75 14.09 13.12 18.35
C ALA A 75 14.30 14.60 18.72
N ARG A 76 13.85 15.52 17.85
CA ARG A 76 13.92 16.97 18.11
C ARG A 76 13.09 17.40 19.33
N ALA A 77 11.89 16.84 19.49
CA ALA A 77 11.03 17.14 20.63
C ALA A 77 11.65 16.67 21.95
N VAL A 78 12.24 15.46 21.96
CA VAL A 78 12.93 14.89 23.12
C VAL A 78 14.19 15.69 23.47
N ALA A 79 15.00 16.05 22.48
CA ALA A 79 16.15 16.92 22.68
C ALA A 79 15.76 18.32 23.22
N GLY A 80 14.56 18.80 22.87
CA GLY A 80 13.95 20.01 23.42
C GLY A 80 13.35 19.88 24.83
N GLY A 81 13.50 18.71 25.48
CA GLY A 81 13.07 18.47 26.86
C GLY A 81 11.66 17.91 27.02
N ARG A 82 10.96 17.54 25.93
CA ARG A 82 9.69 16.81 26.06
C ARG A 82 9.95 15.37 26.48
N ALA A 83 9.10 14.84 27.35
CA ALA A 83 9.09 13.42 27.63
C ALA A 83 8.76 12.63 26.35
N PHE A 84 9.42 11.48 26.16
CA PHE A 84 9.28 10.68 24.95
C PHE A 84 7.82 10.29 24.69
N ASP A 85 7.13 9.74 25.70
CA ASP A 85 5.77 9.23 25.55
C ASP A 85 4.77 10.35 25.20
N ASP A 86 4.97 11.56 25.75
CA ASP A 86 4.17 12.74 25.39
C ASP A 86 4.44 13.20 23.95
N ALA A 87 5.68 13.10 23.49
CA ALA A 87 6.07 13.48 22.13
C ALA A 87 5.60 12.45 21.10
N LEU A 88 5.64 11.17 21.44
CA LEU A 88 5.26 10.05 20.58
C LEU A 88 3.85 10.21 20.01
N MET A 89 2.89 10.59 20.85
CA MET A 89 1.49 10.82 20.46
C MET A 89 1.31 11.97 19.47
N SER A 90 2.28 12.88 19.36
CA SER A 90 2.25 14.00 18.41
C SER A 90 2.82 13.65 17.04
N PHE A 91 3.57 12.55 16.93
CA PHE A 91 4.34 12.16 15.73
C PHE A 91 4.04 10.74 15.28
N HIS A 92 2.78 10.34 15.46
CA HIS A 92 2.17 9.12 14.95
C HIS A 92 1.01 9.45 14.03
N TYR A 93 0.82 8.63 13.01
CA TYR A 93 -0.30 8.73 12.09
C TYR A 93 -0.93 7.36 11.84
N PRO A 94 -2.22 7.17 12.20
CA PRO A 94 -2.89 5.93 11.91
C PRO A 94 -3.08 5.75 10.40
N PRO A 95 -3.08 4.51 9.89
CA PRO A 95 -3.30 4.24 8.48
C PRO A 95 -4.72 4.64 8.06
N ILE A 96 -4.91 4.79 6.76
CA ILE A 96 -6.26 4.85 6.16
C ILE A 96 -6.74 3.40 6.02
N VAL A 97 -7.89 3.07 6.60
CA VAL A 97 -8.39 1.70 6.61
C VAL A 97 -9.37 1.49 5.46
N VAL A 98 -9.18 0.40 4.71
CA VAL A 98 -10.12 -0.10 3.70
C VAL A 98 -10.61 -1.47 4.16
N ASP A 99 -11.88 -1.56 4.55
CA ASP A 99 -12.45 -2.82 5.04
C ASP A 99 -12.81 -3.80 3.91
N ALA A 100 -13.28 -4.99 4.28
CA ALA A 100 -13.64 -6.04 3.32
C ALA A 100 -14.78 -5.62 2.37
N ASP A 101 -15.63 -4.66 2.75
CA ASP A 101 -16.69 -4.08 1.92
C ASP A 101 -16.21 -2.88 1.08
N ARG A 102 -14.90 -2.58 1.11
CA ARG A 102 -14.29 -1.37 0.53
C ARG A 102 -14.84 -0.06 1.08
N ARG A 103 -15.27 -0.05 2.34
CA ARG A 103 -15.55 1.19 3.07
C ARG A 103 -14.25 1.74 3.61
N TRP A 104 -14.12 3.05 3.49
CA TRP A 104 -12.92 3.77 3.85
C TRP A 104 -13.13 4.48 5.18
N SER A 105 -12.20 4.31 6.11
CA SER A 105 -12.19 5.05 7.37
C SER A 105 -10.80 5.60 7.68
N TRP A 106 -10.77 6.73 8.38
CA TRP A 106 -9.55 7.38 8.79
C TRP A 106 -9.74 8.06 10.14
N LYS A 107 -8.83 7.79 11.08
CA LYS A 107 -8.94 8.25 12.48
C LYS A 107 -10.30 7.89 13.12
N GLY A 108 -10.77 6.67 12.84
CA GLY A 108 -12.05 6.16 13.36
C GLY A 108 -13.31 6.78 12.76
N GLN A 109 -13.19 7.58 11.69
CA GLN A 109 -14.32 8.22 11.01
C GLN A 109 -14.45 7.73 9.57
N SER A 110 -15.68 7.60 9.07
CA SER A 110 -15.92 7.28 7.66
C SER A 110 -15.35 8.39 6.76
N VAL A 111 -14.63 7.99 5.71
CA VAL A 111 -14.11 8.91 4.71
C VAL A 111 -15.24 9.33 3.77
N ALA A 112 -15.44 10.63 3.59
CA ALA A 112 -16.42 11.15 2.65
C ALA A 112 -16.07 10.83 1.20
N GLU A 113 -17.08 10.64 0.34
CA GLU A 113 -16.90 10.23 -1.06
C GLU A 113 -15.90 11.08 -1.85
N ARG A 114 -15.93 12.41 -1.67
CA ARG A 114 -14.99 13.32 -2.34
C ARG A 114 -13.54 13.06 -1.95
N ILE A 115 -13.30 12.72 -0.68
CA ILE A 115 -11.96 12.45 -0.14
C ILE A 115 -11.52 11.06 -0.60
N ARG A 116 -12.43 10.08 -0.60
CA ARG A 116 -12.16 8.74 -1.13
C ARG A 116 -11.71 8.80 -2.58
N ARG A 117 -12.44 9.52 -3.45
CA ARG A 117 -12.04 9.70 -4.86
C ARG A 117 -10.67 10.34 -5.00
N PHE A 118 -10.37 11.33 -4.16
CA PHE A 118 -9.05 11.96 -4.11
C PHE A 118 -7.96 10.95 -3.72
N PHE A 119 -8.17 10.15 -2.67
CA PHE A 119 -7.23 9.12 -2.25
C PHE A 119 -7.00 8.08 -3.34
N VAL A 120 -8.07 7.56 -3.96
CA VAL A 120 -7.97 6.57 -5.03
C VAL A 120 -7.14 7.08 -6.21
N GLN A 121 -7.30 8.34 -6.60
CA GLN A 121 -6.49 8.97 -7.66
C GLN A 121 -4.99 9.08 -7.36
N HIS A 122 -4.61 8.97 -6.08
CA HIS A 122 -3.25 9.13 -5.59
C HIS A 122 -2.71 7.84 -4.95
N ILE A 123 -3.35 6.69 -5.24
CA ILE A 123 -2.88 5.39 -4.79
C ILE A 123 -1.58 5.04 -5.52
N GLY A 124 -0.59 4.62 -4.76
CA GLY A 124 0.54 3.83 -5.21
C GLY A 124 0.59 2.49 -4.47
N TYR A 125 1.48 1.61 -4.94
CA TYR A 125 1.73 0.32 -4.34
C TYR A 125 3.24 0.12 -4.16
N ASP A 126 3.64 -0.40 -3.01
CA ASP A 126 5.02 -0.80 -2.75
C ASP A 126 5.11 -2.33 -2.82
N PRO A 127 5.61 -2.90 -3.94
CA PRO A 127 5.64 -4.34 -4.12
C PRO A 127 6.59 -5.06 -3.17
N ALA A 128 7.64 -4.38 -2.68
CA ALA A 128 8.57 -4.98 -1.74
C ALA A 128 7.96 -5.14 -0.34
N LEU A 129 6.99 -4.28 0.00
CA LEU A 129 6.31 -4.28 1.28
C LEU A 129 4.89 -4.86 1.24
N GLY A 130 4.34 -5.06 0.03
CA GLY A 130 2.99 -5.55 -0.15
C GLY A 130 1.91 -4.60 0.35
N VAL A 131 2.16 -3.28 0.30
CA VAL A 131 1.30 -2.26 0.92
C VAL A 131 0.90 -1.18 -0.07
N TRP A 132 -0.37 -0.77 -0.03
CA TRP A 132 -0.84 0.42 -0.74
C TRP A 132 -0.57 1.68 0.07
N PHE A 133 -0.35 2.78 -0.62
CA PHE A 133 -0.24 4.11 -0.01
C PHE A 133 -1.02 5.14 -0.81
N VAL A 134 -1.41 6.23 -0.16
CA VAL A 134 -1.76 7.48 -0.85
C VAL A 134 -0.55 8.39 -0.78
N GLU A 135 -0.11 8.95 -1.92
CA GLU A 135 0.93 9.97 -1.96
C GLU A 135 0.51 11.14 -2.86
N TYR A 136 0.53 12.35 -2.32
CA TYR A 136 0.06 13.54 -3.05
C TYR A 136 0.84 14.79 -2.67
N ARG A 137 0.94 15.73 -3.61
CA ARG A 137 1.61 17.01 -3.40
C ARG A 137 0.69 17.96 -2.63
N VAL A 138 1.12 18.41 -1.46
CA VAL A 138 0.36 19.37 -0.63
C VAL A 138 0.62 20.80 -1.10
N ASN A 139 1.88 21.11 -1.45
CA ASN A 139 2.30 22.40 -1.99
C ASN A 139 3.60 22.23 -2.81
N ASP A 140 4.14 23.34 -3.31
CA ASP A 140 5.29 23.27 -4.22
C ASP A 140 6.54 22.60 -3.64
N GLY A 141 6.69 22.55 -2.32
CA GLY A 141 7.85 21.95 -1.64
C GLY A 141 7.52 20.78 -0.73
N TRP A 142 6.33 20.18 -0.80
CA TRP A 142 5.93 19.13 0.15
C TRP A 142 4.98 18.09 -0.44
N TRP A 143 5.32 16.82 -0.24
CA TRP A 143 4.47 15.66 -0.50
C TRP A 143 4.07 15.01 0.82
N ASP A 144 2.82 14.60 0.90
CA ASP A 144 2.31 13.77 1.98
C ASP A 144 2.20 12.32 1.52
N LYS A 145 2.39 11.37 2.45
CA LYS A 145 2.32 9.93 2.20
C LYS A 145 1.67 9.26 3.40
N CYS A 146 0.70 8.39 3.15
CA CYS A 146 0.04 7.60 4.18
C CYS A 146 -0.18 6.17 3.68
N TYR A 147 0.19 5.17 4.49
CA TYR A 147 -0.12 3.78 4.17
C TYR A 147 -1.58 3.44 4.43
N LEU A 148 -2.08 2.48 3.67
CA LEU A 148 -3.39 1.91 3.85
C LEU A 148 -3.29 0.59 4.64
N ASP A 149 -4.27 0.35 5.50
CA ASP A 149 -4.52 -0.97 6.10
C ASP A 149 -5.74 -1.57 5.39
N CYS A 150 -5.48 -2.51 4.47
CA CYS A 150 -6.45 -3.02 3.52
C CYS A 150 -6.84 -4.46 3.85
N ALA A 151 -8.11 -4.68 4.20
CA ALA A 151 -8.69 -6.03 4.23
C ALA A 151 -9.02 -6.55 2.81
N THR A 152 -9.20 -5.65 1.84
CA THR A 152 -9.29 -5.97 0.41
C THR A 152 -8.62 -4.87 -0.40
N THR A 153 -8.35 -5.15 -1.68
CA THR A 153 -7.70 -4.17 -2.56
C THR A 153 -8.53 -2.90 -2.70
N PRO A 154 -7.90 -1.71 -2.66
CA PRO A 154 -8.57 -0.45 -2.94
C PRO A 154 -8.83 -0.23 -4.45
N LEU A 155 -8.26 -1.07 -5.31
CA LEU A 155 -8.30 -0.92 -6.76
C LEU A 155 -9.26 -1.89 -7.42
N VAL A 156 -9.99 -1.35 -8.39
CA VAL A 156 -11.01 -2.08 -9.14
C VAL A 156 -10.77 -1.87 -10.63
N ALA A 157 -10.61 -2.97 -11.35
CA ALA A 157 -10.64 -2.99 -12.82
C ALA A 157 -12.08 -2.78 -13.28
N VAL A 158 -12.39 -1.55 -13.70
CA VAL A 158 -13.74 -1.18 -14.16
C VAL A 158 -14.02 -1.70 -15.56
N GLN A 159 -12.98 -1.84 -16.38
CA GLN A 159 -13.03 -2.41 -17.72
C GLN A 159 -11.78 -3.24 -17.98
N LEU A 160 -11.91 -4.23 -18.87
CA LEU A 160 -10.82 -5.06 -19.36
C LEU A 160 -10.78 -4.92 -20.88
N ARG A 161 -9.60 -4.70 -21.44
CA ARG A 161 -9.34 -4.65 -22.87
C ARG A 161 -8.17 -5.56 -23.22
N GLU A 162 -8.18 -6.09 -24.43
CA GLU A 162 -6.98 -6.69 -24.98
C GLU A 162 -5.95 -5.58 -25.22
N GLY A 163 -4.73 -5.82 -24.75
CA GLY A 163 -3.60 -4.95 -25.01
C GLY A 163 -3.20 -5.03 -26.48
N THR A 164 -2.49 -4.02 -26.95
CA THR A 164 -1.91 -4.01 -28.29
C THR A 164 -0.80 -5.05 -28.44
N GLU A 165 -0.34 -5.31 -29.66
CA GLU A 165 0.81 -6.19 -29.91
C GLU A 165 2.07 -5.74 -29.14
N ASP A 166 2.26 -4.42 -28.96
CA ASP A 166 3.35 -3.83 -28.18
C ASP A 166 3.21 -4.09 -26.66
N GLU A 167 1.98 -4.25 -26.17
CA GLU A 167 1.67 -4.68 -24.80
C GLU A 167 1.74 -6.21 -24.65
N GLY A 168 2.13 -6.93 -25.71
CA GLY A 168 2.36 -8.37 -25.72
C GLY A 168 1.10 -9.22 -25.70
N GLY A 169 -0.04 -8.69 -26.14
CA GLY A 169 -1.33 -9.40 -26.09
C GLY A 169 -1.85 -9.65 -24.66
N ARG A 170 -1.40 -8.84 -23.69
CA ARG A 170 -1.79 -8.96 -22.29
C ARG A 170 -3.15 -8.31 -22.04
N VAL A 171 -3.81 -8.66 -20.93
CA VAL A 171 -5.05 -7.98 -20.54
C VAL A 171 -4.70 -6.67 -19.85
N VAL A 172 -5.20 -5.57 -20.39
CA VAL A 172 -5.08 -4.26 -19.77
C VAL A 172 -6.39 -3.91 -19.08
N ALA A 173 -6.29 -3.48 -17.83
CA ALA A 173 -7.41 -3.02 -17.03
C ALA A 173 -7.42 -1.50 -16.94
N ASP A 174 -8.59 -0.91 -17.17
CA ASP A 174 -8.84 0.46 -16.75
C ASP A 174 -9.24 0.42 -15.26
N LEU A 175 -8.50 1.11 -14.42
CA LEU A 175 -8.67 1.07 -12.97
C LEU A 175 -9.55 2.24 -12.49
N ASN A 176 -10.18 2.07 -11.31
CA ASN A 176 -10.99 3.11 -10.65
C ASN A 176 -10.20 4.38 -10.27
N ASN A 177 -8.86 4.35 -10.32
CA ASN A 177 -7.99 5.53 -10.19
C ASN A 177 -7.75 6.29 -11.51
N ARG A 178 -8.36 5.84 -12.62
CA ARG A 178 -8.22 6.38 -13.99
C ARG A 178 -6.87 6.09 -14.64
N LEU A 179 -6.05 5.24 -14.04
CA LEU A 179 -4.86 4.69 -14.67
C LEU A 179 -5.21 3.38 -15.38
N THR A 180 -4.31 2.94 -16.24
CA THR A 180 -4.36 1.62 -16.87
C THR A 180 -3.22 0.78 -16.31
N ASP A 181 -3.48 -0.51 -16.09
CA ASP A 181 -2.44 -1.44 -15.66
C ASP A 181 -2.65 -2.79 -16.35
N THR A 182 -1.57 -3.55 -16.50
CA THR A 182 -1.60 -4.88 -17.08
C THR A 182 -1.87 -5.90 -15.99
N LEU A 183 -2.84 -6.80 -16.21
CA LEU A 183 -3.14 -7.89 -15.30
C LEU A 183 -2.37 -9.15 -15.68
N ASP A 184 -1.88 -9.88 -14.68
CA ASP A 184 -1.33 -11.21 -14.83
C ASP A 184 -2.46 -12.22 -15.05
N PRO A 185 -2.58 -12.81 -16.25
CA PRO A 185 -3.67 -13.72 -16.57
C PRO A 185 -3.64 -15.04 -15.82
N ASP A 186 -2.49 -15.43 -15.25
CA ASP A 186 -2.33 -16.67 -14.51
C ASP A 186 -2.59 -16.49 -13.00
N SER A 187 -2.95 -15.27 -12.57
CA SER A 187 -3.20 -14.91 -11.17
C SER A 187 -4.69 -14.86 -10.77
N LEU A 188 -5.59 -15.30 -11.66
CA LEU A 188 -7.03 -15.23 -11.44
C LEU A 188 -7.46 -16.08 -10.22
N ARG A 189 -8.17 -15.42 -9.30
CA ARG A 189 -8.71 -16.08 -8.11
C ARG A 189 -10.05 -15.49 -7.68
N LEU A 190 -10.93 -16.35 -7.19
CA LEU A 190 -12.15 -15.96 -6.48
C LEU A 190 -11.89 -15.95 -4.97
N ASP A 191 -12.63 -15.12 -4.25
CA ASP A 191 -12.77 -15.26 -2.80
C ASP A 191 -14.11 -15.92 -2.41
N GLU A 192 -14.34 -16.09 -1.11
CA GLU A 192 -15.56 -16.69 -0.54
C GLU A 192 -16.83 -15.90 -0.86
N GLN A 193 -16.71 -14.64 -1.30
CA GLN A 193 -17.81 -13.78 -1.72
C GLN A 193 -17.95 -13.74 -3.25
N GLU A 194 -17.28 -14.65 -3.96
CA GLU A 194 -17.25 -14.73 -5.43
C GLU A 194 -16.72 -13.47 -6.12
N ARG A 195 -15.94 -12.65 -5.41
CA ARG A 195 -15.23 -11.52 -6.01
C ARG A 195 -14.01 -12.06 -6.74
N LEU A 196 -13.80 -11.56 -7.96
CA LEU A 196 -12.72 -12.02 -8.83
C LEU A 196 -11.56 -11.05 -8.74
N PHE A 197 -10.35 -11.57 -8.58
CA PHE A 197 -9.13 -10.79 -8.48
C PHE A 197 -8.07 -11.26 -9.47
N ALA A 198 -7.20 -10.34 -9.84
CA ALA A 198 -5.95 -10.61 -10.53
C ALA A 198 -4.85 -9.71 -9.95
N THR A 199 -3.60 -10.15 -10.00
CA THR A 199 -2.43 -9.32 -9.73
C THR A 199 -2.18 -8.42 -10.94
N SER A 200 -1.88 -7.16 -10.70
CA SER A 200 -1.44 -6.21 -11.71
C SER A 200 0.07 -5.99 -11.66
N ALA A 201 0.64 -5.42 -12.72
CA ALA A 201 2.08 -5.19 -12.81
C ALA A 201 2.56 -4.14 -11.80
N ASP A 202 1.82 -3.04 -11.64
CA ASP A 202 2.29 -1.87 -10.90
C ASP A 202 1.51 -1.60 -9.60
N HIS A 203 0.32 -2.20 -9.44
CA HIS A 203 -0.61 -1.82 -8.37
C HIS A 203 -1.03 -2.97 -7.44
N GLY A 204 -0.35 -4.11 -7.53
CA GLY A 204 -0.60 -5.26 -6.66
C GLY A 204 -1.91 -5.97 -7.01
N LEU A 205 -2.65 -6.45 -6.02
CA LEU A 205 -3.93 -7.12 -6.28
C LEU A 205 -5.00 -6.12 -6.75
N VAL A 206 -5.79 -6.49 -7.75
CA VAL A 206 -6.91 -5.70 -8.29
C VAL A 206 -8.17 -6.56 -8.32
N GLU A 207 -9.30 -6.01 -7.89
CA GLU A 207 -10.61 -6.66 -8.03
C GLU A 207 -11.19 -6.36 -9.42
N ILE A 208 -11.73 -7.37 -10.09
CA ILE A 208 -12.43 -7.20 -11.36
C ILE A 208 -13.89 -6.85 -11.06
N ALA A 209 -14.35 -5.70 -11.57
CA ALA A 209 -15.72 -5.23 -11.38
C ALA A 209 -16.76 -6.21 -11.94
N ASP A 210 -18.00 -6.09 -11.49
CA ASP A 210 -19.07 -7.04 -11.83
C ASP A 210 -19.26 -7.26 -13.34
N ALA A 211 -19.34 -6.21 -14.15
CA ALA A 211 -19.55 -6.35 -15.59
C ALA A 211 -18.44 -7.15 -16.30
N PRO A 212 -17.14 -6.81 -16.16
CA PRO A 212 -16.08 -7.64 -16.71
C PRO A 212 -15.98 -9.02 -16.04
N ARG A 213 -16.22 -9.13 -14.73
CA ARG A 213 -16.25 -10.42 -14.02
C ARG A 213 -17.28 -11.38 -14.61
N PHE A 214 -18.53 -10.95 -14.76
CA PHE A 214 -19.58 -11.78 -15.35
C PHE A 214 -19.27 -12.14 -16.81
N THR A 215 -18.64 -11.25 -17.56
CA THR A 215 -18.23 -11.53 -18.94
C THR A 215 -17.21 -12.68 -18.98
N LEU A 216 -16.21 -12.66 -18.10
CA LEU A 216 -15.24 -13.75 -17.97
C LEU A 216 -15.90 -15.05 -17.53
N LEU A 217 -16.68 -15.02 -16.44
CA LEU A 217 -17.27 -16.23 -15.84
C LEU A 217 -18.26 -16.96 -16.78
N ARG A 218 -18.81 -16.30 -17.80
CA ARG A 218 -19.60 -16.98 -18.85
C ARG A 218 -18.82 -17.98 -19.68
N THR A 219 -17.49 -17.89 -19.67
CA THR A 219 -16.60 -18.79 -20.40
C THR A 219 -16.03 -19.89 -19.51
N VAL A 220 -16.40 -19.95 -18.23
CA VAL A 220 -15.84 -20.92 -17.29
C VAL A 220 -16.07 -22.36 -17.78
N SER A 221 -15.11 -23.25 -17.56
CA SER A 221 -15.26 -24.69 -17.85
C SER A 221 -16.30 -25.34 -16.95
N GLU A 222 -16.85 -26.48 -17.37
CA GLU A 222 -17.88 -27.20 -16.60
C GLU A 222 -17.41 -27.65 -15.22
N ASP A 223 -16.11 -27.91 -15.06
CA ASP A 223 -15.48 -28.23 -13.77
C ASP A 223 -15.16 -26.99 -12.93
N CYS A 224 -15.51 -25.79 -13.43
CA CYS A 224 -15.27 -24.49 -12.83
C CYS A 224 -13.79 -24.10 -12.63
N ARG A 225 -12.83 -24.85 -13.20
CA ARG A 225 -11.38 -24.63 -12.92
C ARG A 225 -10.66 -23.72 -13.90
N THR A 226 -11.25 -23.43 -15.06
CA THR A 226 -10.61 -22.60 -16.07
C THR A 226 -11.57 -21.61 -16.70
N VAL A 227 -11.06 -20.47 -17.16
CA VAL A 227 -11.84 -19.40 -17.80
C VAL A 227 -11.08 -18.89 -19.03
N GLU A 228 -11.79 -18.39 -20.04
CA GLU A 228 -11.14 -17.71 -21.16
C GLU A 228 -10.74 -16.30 -20.75
N PHE A 229 -9.44 -16.05 -20.77
CA PHE A 229 -8.84 -14.78 -20.41
C PHE A 229 -7.59 -14.52 -21.24
N ALA A 230 -7.48 -13.32 -21.83
CA ALA A 230 -6.42 -12.99 -22.79
C ALA A 230 -6.35 -13.96 -23.99
N GLY A 231 -7.51 -14.33 -24.56
CA GLY A 231 -7.58 -15.22 -25.72
C GLY A 231 -7.16 -16.68 -25.48
N ALA A 232 -6.97 -17.09 -24.22
CA ALA A 232 -6.57 -18.46 -23.86
C ALA A 232 -7.29 -18.96 -22.61
N ARG A 233 -7.27 -20.28 -22.40
CA ARG A 233 -7.76 -20.90 -21.15
C ARG A 233 -6.75 -20.67 -20.04
N ARG A 234 -7.21 -20.06 -18.93
CA ARG A 234 -6.43 -19.76 -17.74
C ARG A 234 -7.04 -20.42 -16.52
N THR A 235 -6.20 -20.78 -15.56
CA THR A 235 -6.64 -21.36 -14.28
C THR A 235 -7.45 -20.32 -13.51
N LEU A 236 -8.56 -20.75 -12.93
CA LEU A 236 -9.36 -19.99 -11.98
C LEU A 236 -9.24 -20.65 -10.61
N SER A 237 -8.55 -19.98 -9.68
CA SER A 237 -8.35 -20.50 -8.33
C SER A 237 -9.58 -20.22 -7.46
N TRP A 238 -10.05 -21.22 -6.73
CA TRP A 238 -11.14 -21.10 -5.77
C TRP A 238 -10.59 -20.93 -4.34
N PRO A 239 -11.38 -20.39 -3.40
CA PRO A 239 -10.96 -20.22 -2.01
C PRO A 239 -10.47 -21.52 -1.35
N ASP A 240 -11.07 -22.66 -1.75
CA ASP A 240 -10.84 -23.98 -1.15
C ASP A 240 -9.85 -24.87 -1.93
N GLY A 241 -9.22 -24.35 -2.99
CA GLY A 241 -8.25 -25.09 -3.84
C GLY A 241 -8.66 -25.18 -5.31
#